data_AF-A0A0J7YRC6-F1
#
_entry.id   AF-A0A0J7YRC6-F1
#
_cell.length_a   1.000
_cell.length_b   1.000
_cell.length_c   1.000
_cell.angle_alpha   90.00
_cell.angle_beta   90.00
_cell.angle_gamma   90.00
#
_symmetry.space_group_name_H-M   'P 1'
#
loop_
_entity.id
_entity.type
_entity.pdbx_description
1 polymer ?
#
loop_
_entity_poly.entity_id
_entity_poly.type
_entity_poly.pdbx_seq_one_letter_code
_entity_poly.pdbx_strand_id
1 'polypeptide(L)'
;GDGVGDLKGLTAKLDYLQWLGVDCLWLPPFFKSPLKDGGYDVSDYTSVLPEFGDLADFVDFVDSAHQRGMRVIIDFVMNHTSDQHPWFQESRKDPDGPYGDYYVWADDDKKYADARIIFVDTEASNWTFDPVRKQYFFHRFFSHQPDLNYENPALQEEILSALKFWLDLGIDGFRLDAVPYLYAEEGTNCENLPATHEFLKRVRKEIDAQYPDTVLLAEANQWPEDVVDYFGDYRSGGDECHMAFHFPVMPRIFMAVRRESRYPVSEILA
;
A
#
# COMPACT_ATOMS: atom_id res chain seq x y z
N GLY A 1 -18.26 23.02 -10.22
CA GLY A 1 -17.95 21.60 -10.23
C GLY A 1 -17.74 21.18 -11.66
N ASP A 2 -16.70 20.40 -11.89
CA ASP A 2 -16.31 19.76 -13.15
C ASP A 2 -16.90 18.35 -13.32
N GLY A 3 -17.54 17.82 -12.28
CA GLY A 3 -18.19 16.50 -12.29
C GLY A 3 -17.42 15.44 -11.48
N VAL A 4 -16.27 15.79 -10.91
CA VAL A 4 -15.45 14.93 -10.05
C VAL A 4 -15.54 15.44 -8.60
N GLY A 5 -15.48 14.54 -7.62
CA GLY A 5 -15.38 14.92 -6.21
C GLY A 5 -13.94 15.32 -5.87
N ASP A 6 -13.76 16.43 -5.17
CA ASP A 6 -12.45 17.00 -4.83
C ASP A 6 -12.26 17.17 -3.31
N LEU A 7 -11.03 17.47 -2.88
CA LEU A 7 -10.67 17.62 -1.46
C LEU A 7 -11.46 18.77 -0.81
N LYS A 8 -11.69 19.87 -1.52
CA LYS A 8 -12.52 20.99 -1.04
C LYS A 8 -13.97 20.56 -0.80
N GLY A 9 -14.53 19.75 -1.70
CA GLY A 9 -15.84 19.14 -1.58
C GLY A 9 -15.93 18.19 -0.40
N LEU A 10 -14.88 17.39 -0.17
CA LEU A 10 -14.79 16.52 1.00
C LEU A 10 -14.74 17.33 2.30
N THR A 11 -13.93 18.40 2.35
CA THR A 11 -13.88 19.35 3.48
C THR A 11 -15.27 19.93 3.78
N ALA A 12 -16.02 20.32 2.75
CA ALA A 12 -17.39 20.84 2.90
C ALA A 12 -18.39 19.80 3.43
N LYS A 13 -18.05 18.51 3.48
CA LYS A 13 -18.88 17.43 4.02
C LYS A 13 -18.45 16.95 5.41
N LEU A 14 -17.40 17.52 5.99
CA LEU A 14 -16.93 17.11 7.31
C LEU A 14 -17.99 17.30 8.42
N ASP A 15 -18.87 18.29 8.32
CA ASP A 15 -19.97 18.47 9.28
C ASP A 15 -20.96 17.29 9.25
N TYR A 16 -21.21 16.72 8.07
CA TYR A 16 -22.03 15.52 7.94
C TYR A 16 -21.34 14.29 8.56
N LEU A 17 -20.03 14.15 8.32
CA LEU A 17 -19.24 13.04 8.85
C LEU A 17 -19.13 13.11 10.38
N GLN A 18 -18.93 14.31 10.93
CA GLN A 18 -18.98 14.53 12.37
C GLN A 18 -20.37 14.20 12.94
N TRP A 19 -21.45 14.62 12.29
CA TRP A 19 -22.81 14.26 12.71
C TRP A 19 -23.06 12.74 12.71
N LEU A 20 -22.51 12.03 11.72
CA LEU A 20 -22.59 10.57 11.63
C LEU A 20 -21.85 9.88 12.80
N GLY A 21 -20.88 10.58 13.40
CA GLY A 21 -20.09 10.08 14.51
C GLY A 21 -18.89 9.25 14.08
N VAL A 22 -18.28 9.56 12.93
CA VAL A 22 -17.02 8.92 12.51
C VAL A 22 -15.85 9.55 13.27
N ASP A 23 -14.90 8.73 13.71
CA ASP A 23 -13.71 9.19 14.44
C ASP A 23 -12.45 9.26 13.55
N CYS A 24 -12.46 8.55 12.42
CA CYS A 24 -11.33 8.50 11.49
C CYS A 24 -11.85 8.35 10.05
N LEU A 25 -11.22 9.07 9.13
CA LEU A 25 -11.44 8.97 7.70
C LEU A 25 -10.28 8.17 7.09
N TRP A 26 -10.61 7.19 6.26
CA TRP A 26 -9.63 6.49 5.44
C TRP A 26 -9.84 6.91 3.99
N LEU A 27 -8.84 7.56 3.40
CA LEU A 27 -8.82 7.90 1.98
C LEU A 27 -8.08 6.82 1.18
N PRO A 28 -8.74 6.19 0.19
CA PRO A 28 -8.06 5.44 -0.85
C PRO A 28 -7.05 6.30 -1.62
N PRO A 29 -6.20 5.71 -2.48
CA PRO A 29 -5.17 6.45 -3.19
C PRO A 29 -5.73 7.67 -3.95
N PHE A 30 -5.21 8.86 -3.62
CA PHE A 30 -5.48 10.13 -4.30
C PHE A 30 -4.22 10.75 -4.90
N PHE A 31 -3.11 9.99 -4.90
CA PHE A 31 -1.85 10.41 -5.47
C PHE A 31 -1.95 10.60 -6.98
N LYS A 32 -1.00 11.34 -7.55
CA LYS A 32 -0.89 11.43 -9.01
C LYS A 32 -0.68 10.03 -9.60
N SER A 33 -1.61 9.63 -10.46
CA SER A 33 -1.68 8.31 -11.07
C SER A 33 -2.24 8.41 -12.50
N PRO A 34 -1.88 7.49 -13.41
CA PRO A 34 -2.57 7.37 -14.70
C PRO A 34 -3.95 6.70 -14.58
N LEU A 35 -4.34 6.27 -13.37
CA LEU A 35 -5.65 5.68 -13.04
C LEU A 35 -5.98 4.41 -13.84
N LYS A 36 -4.98 3.59 -14.16
CA LYS A 36 -5.21 2.30 -14.82
C LYS A 36 -5.63 1.20 -13.85
N ASP A 37 -5.37 1.39 -12.55
CA ASP A 37 -5.83 0.50 -11.48
C ASP A 37 -6.45 1.33 -10.33
N GLY A 38 -7.37 2.24 -10.67
CA GLY A 38 -8.14 2.98 -9.67
C GLY A 38 -7.31 3.88 -8.74
N GLY A 39 -6.07 4.23 -9.12
CA GLY A 39 -5.16 5.05 -8.33
C GLY A 39 -4.07 4.26 -7.61
N TYR A 40 -4.12 2.93 -7.61
CA TYR A 40 -3.09 2.07 -7.01
C TYR A 40 -1.81 2.00 -7.87
N ASP A 41 -1.88 2.38 -9.15
CA ASP A 41 -0.73 2.63 -10.01
C ASP A 41 -0.16 4.05 -9.78
N VAL A 42 0.59 4.24 -8.69
CA VAL A 42 1.11 5.55 -8.26
C VAL A 42 2.28 6.03 -9.14
N SER A 43 2.16 7.23 -9.72
CA SER A 43 3.22 7.83 -10.57
C SER A 43 4.05 8.92 -9.89
N ASP A 44 3.60 9.41 -8.73
CA ASP A 44 4.35 10.31 -7.84
C ASP A 44 3.75 10.23 -6.43
N TYR A 45 4.53 9.73 -5.47
CA TYR A 45 4.10 9.57 -4.07
C TYR A 45 3.87 10.88 -3.32
N THR A 46 4.38 12.00 -3.81
CA THR A 46 4.39 13.29 -3.09
C THR A 46 3.46 14.33 -3.70
N SER A 47 2.66 13.93 -4.70
CA SER A 47 1.72 14.80 -5.40
C SER A 47 0.30 14.26 -5.32
N VAL A 48 -0.66 15.15 -5.18
CA VAL A 48 -2.10 14.88 -5.32
C VAL A 48 -2.47 14.80 -6.80
N LEU A 49 -3.40 13.93 -7.17
CA LEU A 49 -3.98 13.91 -8.52
C LEU A 49 -4.63 15.27 -8.81
N PRO A 50 -4.29 15.96 -9.91
CA PRO A 50 -4.77 17.33 -10.16
C PRO A 50 -6.30 17.50 -10.15
N GLU A 51 -7.05 16.44 -10.46
CA GLU A 51 -8.52 16.43 -10.43
C GLU A 51 -9.09 16.49 -9.01
N PHE A 52 -8.31 16.11 -7.99
CA PHE A 52 -8.73 16.13 -6.59
C PHE A 52 -8.30 17.39 -5.83
N GLY A 53 -7.35 18.17 -6.40
CA GLY A 53 -6.82 19.40 -5.81
C GLY A 53 -5.30 19.40 -5.75
N ASP A 54 -4.75 20.12 -4.78
CA ASP A 54 -3.32 20.21 -4.52
C ASP A 54 -2.99 19.91 -3.05
N LEU A 55 -1.71 20.04 -2.67
CA LEU A 55 -1.26 19.80 -1.30
C LEU A 55 -1.84 20.80 -0.30
N ALA A 56 -2.14 22.03 -0.71
CA ALA A 56 -2.75 23.02 0.20
C ALA A 56 -4.19 22.63 0.52
N ASP A 57 -4.94 22.16 -0.49
CA ASP A 57 -6.29 21.63 -0.30
C ASP A 57 -6.30 20.40 0.62
N PHE A 58 -5.26 19.56 0.54
CA PHE A 58 -5.09 18.40 1.41
C PHE A 58 -4.83 18.81 2.86
N VAL A 59 -3.91 19.74 3.10
CA VAL A 59 -3.61 20.26 4.45
C VAL A 59 -4.86 20.92 5.05
N ASP A 60 -5.56 21.76 4.29
CA ASP A 60 -6.80 22.40 4.73
C ASP A 60 -7.88 21.37 5.12
N PHE A 61 -7.95 20.25 4.39
CA PHE A 61 -8.85 19.13 4.70
C PHE A 61 -8.46 18.44 6.01
N VAL A 62 -7.19 18.08 6.20
CA VAL A 62 -6.69 17.42 7.41
C VAL A 62 -6.92 18.31 8.64
N ASP A 63 -6.54 19.59 8.58
CA ASP A 63 -6.76 20.55 9.66
C ASP A 63 -8.25 20.68 10.00
N SER A 64 -9.11 20.72 8.98
CA SER A 64 -10.56 20.80 9.16
C SER A 64 -11.16 19.53 9.78
N ALA A 65 -10.61 18.36 9.48
CA ALA A 65 -11.00 17.09 10.08
C ALA A 65 -10.58 17.05 11.57
N HIS A 66 -9.35 17.44 11.87
CA HIS A 66 -8.81 17.51 13.22
C HIS A 66 -9.59 18.48 14.12
N GLN A 67 -9.99 19.65 13.60
CA GLN A 67 -10.86 20.60 14.32
C GLN A 67 -12.20 20.00 14.76
N ARG A 68 -12.64 18.93 14.10
CA ARG A 68 -13.87 18.20 14.41
C ARG A 68 -13.64 16.93 15.22
N GLY A 69 -12.39 16.66 15.61
CA GLY A 69 -11.99 15.48 16.37
C GLY A 69 -11.86 14.21 15.52
N MET A 70 -11.83 14.33 14.19
CA MET A 70 -11.65 13.21 13.27
C MET A 70 -10.18 13.09 12.87
N ARG A 71 -9.65 11.87 12.87
CA ARG A 71 -8.34 11.52 12.31
C ARG A 71 -8.42 11.22 10.81
N VAL A 72 -7.29 11.25 10.12
CA VAL A 72 -7.16 10.96 8.69
C VAL A 72 -6.03 9.97 8.47
N ILE A 73 -6.37 8.81 7.88
CA ILE A 73 -5.39 7.86 7.36
C ILE A 73 -5.50 7.78 5.84
N ILE A 74 -4.41 7.44 5.17
CA ILE A 74 -4.36 7.30 3.73
C ILE A 74 -3.85 5.92 3.32
N ASP A 75 -4.27 5.44 2.16
CA ASP A 75 -3.58 4.31 1.52
C ASP A 75 -2.17 4.71 1.09
N PHE A 76 -1.23 3.77 1.24
CA PHE A 76 0.13 3.90 0.73
C PHE A 76 0.57 2.60 0.07
N VAL A 77 0.75 2.63 -1.25
CA VAL A 77 1.16 1.48 -2.05
C VAL A 77 2.65 1.25 -1.91
N MET A 78 3.02 0.23 -1.12
CA MET A 78 4.42 -0.04 -0.79
C MET A 78 5.12 -0.88 -1.86
N ASN A 79 4.42 -1.82 -2.50
CA ASN A 79 5.07 -2.85 -3.30
C ASN A 79 5.57 -2.38 -4.67
N HIS A 80 4.84 -1.49 -5.31
CA HIS A 80 5.03 -1.16 -6.72
C HIS A 80 4.68 0.30 -6.99
N THR A 81 5.14 0.82 -8.13
CA THR A 81 4.72 2.11 -8.68
C THR A 81 4.06 1.90 -10.03
N SER A 82 3.53 2.95 -10.65
CA SER A 82 3.20 2.94 -12.07
C SER A 82 4.46 2.84 -12.93
N ASP A 83 4.38 2.18 -14.08
CA ASP A 83 5.41 2.26 -15.13
C ASP A 83 5.67 3.68 -15.65
N GLN A 84 4.82 4.67 -15.33
CA GLN A 84 5.03 6.08 -15.62
C GLN A 84 5.78 6.83 -14.52
N HIS A 85 6.09 6.19 -13.39
CA HIS A 85 6.86 6.79 -12.31
C HIS A 85 8.26 7.19 -12.82
N PRO A 86 8.78 8.40 -12.47
CA PRO A 86 10.10 8.84 -12.89
C PRO A 86 11.20 7.83 -12.60
N TRP A 87 11.17 7.18 -11.43
CA TRP A 87 12.10 6.09 -11.10
C TRP A 87 12.10 4.96 -12.13
N PHE A 88 10.94 4.47 -12.58
CA PHE A 88 10.89 3.39 -13.59
C PHE A 88 11.38 3.88 -14.94
N GLN A 89 10.97 5.10 -15.32
CA GLN A 89 11.39 5.73 -16.57
C GLN A 89 12.90 5.94 -16.65
N GLU A 90 13.56 6.27 -15.55
CA GLU A 90 15.01 6.39 -15.51
C GLU A 90 15.69 5.01 -15.38
N SER A 91 15.16 4.11 -14.54
CA SER A 91 15.65 2.73 -14.40
C SER A 91 15.71 1.99 -15.74
N ARG A 92 14.69 2.15 -16.60
CA ARG A 92 14.67 1.48 -17.92
C ARG A 92 15.59 2.13 -18.96
N LYS A 93 15.94 3.40 -18.80
CA LYS A 93 16.78 4.15 -19.76
C LYS A 93 18.27 4.07 -19.42
N ASP A 94 18.59 4.07 -18.13
CA ASP A 94 19.96 4.09 -17.62
C ASP A 94 20.15 3.02 -16.52
N PRO A 95 20.44 1.76 -16.92
CA PRO A 95 20.61 0.66 -15.97
C PRO A 95 21.76 0.83 -14.97
N ASP A 96 22.79 1.62 -15.32
CA ASP A 96 23.93 1.91 -14.46
C ASP A 96 23.74 3.20 -13.63
N GLY A 97 22.61 3.88 -13.81
CA GLY A 97 22.24 5.12 -13.13
C GLY A 97 21.72 4.89 -11.71
N PRO A 98 21.40 5.96 -10.97
CA PRO A 98 20.98 5.87 -9.57
C PRO A 98 19.68 5.08 -9.35
N TYR A 99 18.81 5.02 -10.37
CA TYR A 99 17.54 4.28 -10.33
C TYR A 99 17.63 2.90 -11.00
N GLY A 100 18.81 2.51 -11.50
CA GLY A 100 19.01 1.26 -12.24
C GLY A 100 18.45 0.03 -11.50
N ASP A 101 18.67 -0.03 -10.19
CA ASP A 101 18.26 -1.14 -9.33
C ASP A 101 17.08 -0.81 -8.40
N TYR A 102 16.23 0.17 -8.77
CA TYR A 102 14.99 0.46 -8.02
C TYR A 102 13.86 -0.53 -8.30
N TYR A 103 13.99 -1.34 -9.35
CA TYR A 103 13.02 -2.35 -9.75
C TYR A 103 13.73 -3.68 -9.95
N VAL A 104 12.96 -4.76 -9.90
CA VAL A 104 13.50 -6.11 -10.04
C VAL A 104 13.60 -6.47 -11.52
N TRP A 105 14.83 -6.42 -12.06
CA TRP A 105 15.13 -6.75 -13.45
C TRP A 105 15.79 -8.12 -13.62
N ALA A 106 15.52 -8.80 -14.75
CA ALA A 106 16.14 -10.06 -15.12
C ALA A 106 16.28 -10.22 -16.65
N ASP A 107 17.24 -11.04 -17.09
CA ASP A 107 17.46 -11.31 -18.52
C ASP A 107 16.45 -12.33 -19.09
N ASP A 108 15.82 -13.14 -18.23
CA ASP A 108 14.73 -14.04 -18.56
C ASP A 108 13.60 -13.99 -17.52
N ASP A 109 12.50 -14.69 -17.81
CA ASP A 109 11.25 -14.69 -17.05
C ASP A 109 11.12 -15.91 -16.10
N LYS A 110 12.25 -16.53 -15.73
CA LYS A 110 12.24 -17.83 -15.03
C LYS A 110 12.40 -17.75 -13.52
N LYS A 111 12.83 -16.59 -13.01
CA LYS A 111 13.00 -16.38 -11.57
C LYS A 111 11.66 -16.41 -10.85
N TYR A 112 11.67 -16.88 -9.61
CA TYR A 112 10.50 -16.92 -8.72
C TYR A 112 9.33 -17.73 -9.28
N ALA A 113 9.62 -18.86 -9.93
CA ALA A 113 8.60 -19.70 -10.59
C ALA A 113 7.51 -20.25 -9.66
N ASP A 114 7.77 -20.31 -8.35
CA ASP A 114 6.82 -20.77 -7.33
C ASP A 114 5.85 -19.66 -6.87
N ALA A 115 6.09 -18.40 -7.25
CA ALA A 115 5.17 -17.30 -7.00
C ALA A 115 3.97 -17.36 -7.95
N ARG A 116 2.75 -17.43 -7.39
CA ARG A 116 1.51 -17.43 -8.18
C ARG A 116 1.31 -16.10 -8.91
N ILE A 117 0.55 -16.15 -10.01
CA ILE A 117 0.03 -14.95 -10.69
C ILE A 117 -1.25 -14.53 -9.98
N ILE A 118 -1.30 -13.30 -9.46
CA ILE A 118 -2.46 -12.80 -8.69
C ILE A 118 -3.67 -12.60 -9.62
N PHE A 119 -3.47 -11.93 -10.76
CA PHE A 119 -4.50 -11.67 -11.75
C PHE A 119 -4.40 -12.64 -12.93
N VAL A 120 -4.56 -13.94 -12.67
CA VAL A 120 -4.41 -15.02 -13.67
C VAL A 120 -5.34 -14.88 -14.89
N ASP A 121 -6.47 -14.17 -14.74
CA ASP A 121 -7.41 -13.92 -15.83
C ASP A 121 -6.96 -12.78 -16.77
N THR A 122 -5.94 -11.99 -16.38
CA THR A 122 -5.45 -10.81 -17.10
C THR A 122 -3.97 -10.93 -17.47
N GLU A 123 -3.13 -11.35 -16.53
CA GLU A 123 -1.68 -11.44 -16.67
C GLU A 123 -1.26 -12.88 -17.00
N ALA A 124 -0.39 -13.03 -18.00
CA ALA A 124 0.12 -14.34 -18.41
C ALA A 124 1.39 -14.76 -17.63
N SER A 125 2.06 -13.81 -16.98
CA SER A 125 3.30 -14.00 -16.24
C SER A 125 3.45 -12.89 -15.19
N ASN A 126 4.28 -13.13 -14.16
CA ASN A 126 4.75 -12.09 -13.24
C ASN A 126 5.97 -11.32 -13.79
N TRP A 127 6.35 -11.58 -15.04
CA TRP A 127 7.47 -10.95 -15.73
C TRP A 127 7.00 -10.35 -17.05
N THR A 128 7.29 -9.07 -17.25
CA THR A 128 7.00 -8.36 -18.51
C THR A 128 8.29 -7.89 -19.16
N PHE A 129 8.45 -8.14 -20.46
CA PHE A 129 9.61 -7.69 -21.22
C PHE A 129 9.55 -6.19 -21.51
N ASP A 130 10.58 -5.45 -21.10
CA ASP A 130 10.72 -4.04 -21.42
C ASP A 130 11.46 -3.82 -22.75
N PRO A 131 10.84 -3.19 -23.75
CA PRO A 131 11.46 -3.00 -25.05
C PRO A 131 12.58 -1.94 -25.07
N VAL A 132 12.73 -1.12 -24.03
CA VAL A 132 13.80 -0.11 -23.95
C VAL A 132 15.02 -0.71 -23.27
N ARG A 133 14.86 -1.30 -22.07
CA ARG A 133 15.95 -1.91 -21.31
C ARG A 133 16.39 -3.28 -21.84
N LYS A 134 15.54 -3.95 -22.64
CA LYS A 134 15.77 -5.30 -23.18
C LYS A 134 15.92 -6.37 -22.10
N GLN A 135 15.25 -6.18 -20.98
CA GLN A 135 15.18 -7.09 -19.85
C GLN A 135 13.72 -7.25 -19.43
N TYR A 136 13.42 -8.28 -18.65
CA TYR A 136 12.14 -8.44 -17.99
C TYR A 136 12.16 -7.69 -16.66
N PHE A 137 11.03 -7.09 -16.29
CA PHE A 137 10.82 -6.60 -14.94
C PHE A 137 9.72 -7.41 -14.25
N PHE A 138 9.88 -7.58 -12.94
CA PHE A 138 8.92 -8.28 -12.11
C PHE A 138 7.72 -7.38 -11.78
N HIS A 139 6.53 -7.99 -11.73
CA HIS A 139 5.31 -7.36 -11.24
C HIS A 139 4.41 -8.43 -10.62
N ARG A 140 3.88 -8.18 -9.42
CA ARG A 140 2.88 -9.07 -8.79
C ARG A 140 1.45 -8.77 -9.21
N PHE A 141 1.23 -7.53 -9.63
CA PHE A 141 -0.05 -7.01 -10.08
C PHE A 141 -0.04 -6.86 -11.60
N PHE A 142 -0.58 -5.77 -12.15
CA PHE A 142 -0.61 -5.58 -13.61
C PHE A 142 0.75 -5.26 -14.20
N SER A 143 0.93 -5.51 -15.50
CA SER A 143 2.19 -5.24 -16.21
C SER A 143 2.62 -3.76 -16.18
N HIS A 144 1.71 -2.83 -15.85
CA HIS A 144 2.01 -1.40 -15.68
C HIS A 144 2.27 -1.01 -14.21
N GLN A 145 2.43 -1.99 -13.33
CA GLN A 145 2.75 -1.84 -11.90
C GLN A 145 4.06 -2.58 -11.58
N PRO A 146 5.22 -2.11 -12.07
CA PRO A 146 6.51 -2.73 -11.80
C PRO A 146 6.84 -2.74 -10.29
N ASP A 147 7.26 -3.90 -9.79
CA ASP A 147 7.60 -4.10 -8.39
C ASP A 147 8.92 -3.42 -8.02
N LEU A 148 8.90 -2.74 -6.87
CA LEU A 148 10.06 -2.08 -6.28
C LEU A 148 11.04 -3.11 -5.71
N ASN A 149 12.33 -2.85 -5.86
CA ASN A 149 13.39 -3.74 -5.37
C ASN A 149 13.80 -3.38 -3.93
N TYR A 150 13.16 -4.00 -2.94
CA TYR A 150 13.44 -3.73 -1.53
C TYR A 150 14.81 -4.24 -1.03
N GLU A 151 15.55 -5.03 -1.81
CA GLU A 151 16.97 -5.32 -1.53
C GLU A 151 17.86 -4.07 -1.66
N ASN A 152 17.38 -3.03 -2.36
CA ASN A 152 18.11 -1.79 -2.54
C ASN A 152 17.87 -0.84 -1.34
N PRO A 153 18.89 -0.58 -0.49
CA PRO A 153 18.71 0.28 0.67
C PRO A 153 18.37 1.73 0.30
N ALA A 154 18.81 2.23 -0.87
CA ALA A 154 18.46 3.57 -1.30
C ALA A 154 16.96 3.71 -1.58
N LEU A 155 16.34 2.67 -2.15
CA LEU A 155 14.90 2.64 -2.37
C LEU A 155 14.12 2.58 -1.04
N GLN A 156 14.61 1.81 -0.06
CA GLN A 156 14.03 1.80 1.28
C GLN A 156 14.00 3.21 1.91
N GLU A 157 15.07 4.01 1.74
CA GLU A 157 15.09 5.40 2.22
C GLU A 157 14.07 6.29 1.50
N GLU A 158 13.91 6.13 0.18
CA GLU A 158 12.92 6.90 -0.60
C GLU A 158 11.48 6.61 -0.14
N ILE A 159 11.16 5.34 0.12
CA ILE A 159 9.84 4.95 0.66
C ILE A 159 9.63 5.53 2.06
N LEU A 160 10.62 5.45 2.95
CA LEU A 160 10.55 6.08 4.28
C LEU A 160 10.40 7.60 4.18
N SER A 161 11.09 8.24 3.23
CA SER A 161 10.97 9.68 2.98
C SER A 161 9.56 10.05 2.50
N ALA A 162 8.98 9.26 1.60
CA ALA A 162 7.61 9.48 1.12
C ALA A 162 6.56 9.30 2.24
N LEU A 163 6.73 8.31 3.14
CA LEU A 163 5.88 8.18 4.32
C LEU A 163 6.00 9.41 5.23
N LYS A 164 7.23 9.83 5.56
CA LYS A 164 7.48 11.01 6.41
C LYS A 164 6.90 12.29 5.82
N PHE A 165 6.98 12.46 4.50
CA PHE A 165 6.39 13.60 3.81
C PHE A 165 4.90 13.79 4.15
N TRP A 166 4.10 12.73 4.12
CA TRP A 166 2.68 12.85 4.45
C TRP A 166 2.43 13.01 5.96
N LEU A 167 3.24 12.40 6.81
CA LEU A 167 3.17 12.61 8.26
C LEU A 167 3.51 14.05 8.64
N ASP A 168 4.48 14.68 7.97
CA ASP A 168 4.81 16.10 8.12
C ASP A 168 3.65 17.02 7.71
N LEU A 169 2.76 16.55 6.81
CA LEU A 169 1.52 17.23 6.43
C LEU A 169 0.34 16.96 7.39
N GLY A 170 0.54 16.14 8.42
CA GLY A 170 -0.37 16.01 9.55
C GLY A 170 -1.35 14.83 9.49
N ILE A 171 -1.17 13.85 8.60
CA ILE A 171 -2.01 12.64 8.65
C ILE A 171 -1.72 11.81 9.91
N ASP A 172 -2.69 10.99 10.30
CA ASP A 172 -2.66 10.20 11.53
C ASP A 172 -2.24 8.74 11.30
N GLY A 173 -1.95 8.35 10.05
CA GLY A 173 -1.53 7.00 9.75
C GLY A 173 -1.72 6.53 8.32
N PHE A 174 -1.39 5.27 8.11
CA PHE A 174 -1.41 4.63 6.79
C PHE A 174 -2.11 3.28 6.81
N ARG A 175 -2.84 2.98 5.73
CA ARG A 175 -3.00 1.60 5.28
C ARG A 175 -1.82 1.28 4.36
N LEU A 176 -0.98 0.34 4.77
CA LEU A 176 0.16 -0.13 3.98
C LEU A 176 -0.32 -1.22 3.04
N ASP A 177 -0.42 -0.89 1.75
CA ASP A 177 -1.00 -1.74 0.72
C ASP A 177 0.06 -2.66 0.08
N ALA A 178 -0.34 -3.90 -0.24
CA ALA A 178 0.49 -4.90 -0.89
C ALA A 178 1.77 -5.31 -0.13
N VAL A 179 1.80 -5.13 1.20
CA VAL A 179 2.97 -5.44 2.03
C VAL A 179 3.39 -6.92 2.07
N PRO A 180 2.54 -7.93 1.79
CA PRO A 180 3.03 -9.31 1.65
C PRO A 180 4.09 -9.55 0.59
N TYR A 181 4.20 -8.63 -0.38
CA TYR A 181 4.90 -8.89 -1.63
C TYR A 181 6.25 -8.16 -1.76
N LEU A 182 6.68 -7.41 -0.73
CA LEU A 182 7.83 -6.47 -0.84
C LEU A 182 9.15 -7.13 -1.24
N TYR A 183 9.40 -8.36 -0.80
CA TYR A 183 10.61 -9.13 -1.11
C TYR A 183 10.27 -10.39 -1.89
N ALA A 184 11.19 -10.83 -2.75
CA ALA A 184 11.09 -12.05 -3.53
C ALA A 184 12.33 -12.93 -3.33
N GLU A 185 12.12 -14.24 -3.13
CA GLU A 185 13.19 -15.21 -2.89
C GLU A 185 12.91 -16.51 -3.64
N GLU A 186 13.94 -17.08 -4.28
CA GLU A 186 13.83 -18.35 -5.01
C GLU A 186 13.43 -19.51 -4.10
N GLY A 187 12.57 -20.40 -4.62
CA GLY A 187 12.05 -21.54 -3.86
C GLY A 187 10.97 -21.18 -2.83
N THR A 188 10.44 -19.96 -2.89
CA THR A 188 9.32 -19.49 -2.07
C THR A 188 8.16 -19.02 -2.96
N ASN A 189 6.99 -18.79 -2.39
CA ASN A 189 5.87 -18.14 -3.10
C ASN A 189 6.01 -16.60 -3.18
N CYS A 190 7.13 -16.04 -2.69
CA CYS A 190 7.39 -14.60 -2.58
C CYS A 190 6.29 -13.84 -1.80
N GLU A 191 5.71 -14.44 -0.76
CA GLU A 191 4.77 -13.79 0.15
C GLU A 191 5.28 -13.94 1.59
N ASN A 192 5.08 -12.92 2.43
CA ASN A 192 5.35 -12.96 3.88
C ASN A 192 6.79 -13.32 4.25
N LEU A 193 7.76 -12.95 3.42
CA LEU A 193 9.15 -13.27 3.70
C LEU A 193 9.64 -12.55 4.96
N PRO A 194 10.57 -13.13 5.74
CA PRO A 194 11.10 -12.49 6.95
C PRO A 194 11.64 -11.08 6.70
N ALA A 195 12.27 -10.83 5.55
CA ALA A 195 12.79 -9.51 5.17
C ALA A 195 11.69 -8.44 5.05
N THR A 196 10.48 -8.82 4.62
CA THR A 196 9.30 -7.96 4.59
C THR A 196 8.98 -7.46 6.01
N HIS A 197 8.86 -8.37 6.96
CA HIS A 197 8.56 -8.04 8.35
C HIS A 197 9.66 -7.19 9.00
N GLU A 198 10.93 -7.49 8.74
CA GLU A 198 12.05 -6.69 9.26
C GLU A 198 12.03 -5.25 8.71
N PHE A 199 11.65 -5.07 7.44
CA PHE A 199 11.46 -3.73 6.87
C PHE A 199 10.25 -3.01 7.49
N LEU A 200 9.12 -3.70 7.70
CA LEU A 200 7.95 -3.09 8.35
C LEU A 200 8.21 -2.72 9.82
N LYS A 201 9.00 -3.51 10.56
CA LYS A 201 9.48 -3.14 11.90
C LYS A 201 10.37 -1.91 11.87
N ARG A 202 11.21 -1.77 10.83
CA ARG A 202 12.01 -0.57 10.61
C ARG A 202 11.10 0.64 10.38
N VAL A 203 10.10 0.53 9.50
CA VAL A 203 9.09 1.58 9.26
C VAL A 203 8.42 1.98 10.57
N ARG A 204 7.92 1.00 11.33
CA ARG A 204 7.29 1.22 12.64
C ARG A 204 8.20 1.96 13.61
N LYS A 205 9.44 1.50 13.76
CA LYS A 205 10.43 2.11 14.65
C LYS A 205 10.73 3.56 14.29
N GLU A 206 10.89 3.86 13.00
CA GLU A 206 11.18 5.23 12.54
C GLU A 206 10.00 6.18 12.71
N ILE A 207 8.77 5.67 12.52
CA ILE A 207 7.54 6.43 12.74
C ILE A 207 7.34 6.70 14.23
N ASP A 208 7.40 5.67 15.09
CA ASP A 208 7.23 5.85 16.54
C ASP A 208 8.26 6.82 17.15
N ALA A 209 9.46 6.90 16.57
CA ALA A 209 10.52 7.80 17.04
C ALA A 209 10.26 9.29 16.73
N GLN A 210 9.48 9.60 15.68
CA GLN A 210 9.31 10.97 15.17
C GLN A 210 7.86 11.47 15.21
N TYR A 211 6.90 10.56 15.07
CA TYR A 211 5.47 10.82 14.96
C TYR A 211 4.71 9.92 15.93
N PRO A 212 4.77 10.20 17.25
CA PRO A 212 3.96 9.48 18.21
C PRO A 212 2.47 9.71 17.94
N ASP A 213 1.63 8.71 18.20
CA ASP A 213 0.18 8.71 17.90
C ASP A 213 -0.19 8.49 16.42
N THR A 214 0.71 7.90 15.63
CA THR A 214 0.44 7.46 14.24
C THR A 214 0.08 5.98 14.18
N VAL A 215 -0.92 5.61 13.38
CA VAL A 215 -1.33 4.22 13.17
C VAL A 215 -0.79 3.64 11.85
N LEU A 216 -0.44 2.35 11.87
CA LEU A 216 -0.07 1.56 10.68
C LEU A 216 -1.02 0.39 10.58
N LEU A 217 -1.75 0.29 9.47
CA LEU A 217 -2.70 -0.77 9.17
C LEU A 217 -2.16 -1.64 8.04
N ALA A 218 -1.92 -2.93 8.31
CA ALA A 218 -1.48 -3.88 7.30
C ALA A 218 -2.64 -4.30 6.39
N GLU A 219 -2.44 -4.20 5.09
CA GLU A 219 -3.22 -4.89 4.08
C GLU A 219 -2.53 -6.21 3.75
N ALA A 220 -3.04 -7.30 4.34
CA ALA A 220 -2.60 -8.65 4.04
C ALA A 220 -3.83 -9.54 3.88
N ASN A 221 -4.29 -9.74 2.64
CA ASN A 221 -5.48 -10.54 2.35
C ASN A 221 -5.19 -12.06 2.42
N GLN A 222 -4.97 -12.54 3.64
CA GLN A 222 -4.57 -13.90 3.96
C GLN A 222 -5.44 -14.49 5.09
N TRP A 223 -5.16 -15.74 5.49
CA TRP A 223 -5.82 -16.34 6.64
C TRP A 223 -5.43 -15.60 7.92
N PRO A 224 -6.34 -15.50 8.93
CA PRO A 224 -6.07 -14.73 10.13
C PRO A 224 -4.82 -15.19 10.87
N GLU A 225 -4.54 -16.50 10.84
CA GLU A 225 -3.35 -17.08 11.45
C GLU A 225 -2.03 -16.53 10.87
N ASP A 226 -2.00 -16.27 9.55
CA ASP A 226 -0.83 -15.71 8.87
C ASP A 226 -0.74 -14.19 9.09
N VAL A 227 -1.88 -13.51 9.15
CA VAL A 227 -1.95 -12.05 9.34
C VAL A 227 -1.45 -11.63 10.74
N VAL A 228 -1.48 -12.54 11.72
CA VAL A 228 -0.97 -12.27 13.08
C VAL A 228 0.51 -11.84 13.06
N ASP A 229 1.31 -12.35 12.12
CA ASP A 229 2.73 -12.02 12.04
C ASP A 229 2.97 -10.54 11.70
N TYR A 230 2.00 -9.85 11.07
CA TYR A 230 2.09 -8.42 10.77
C TYR A 230 1.94 -7.50 12.00
N PHE A 231 1.59 -8.05 13.16
CA PHE A 231 1.70 -7.32 14.43
C PHE A 231 3.13 -7.36 15.01
N GLY A 232 4.05 -8.13 14.41
CA GLY A 232 5.42 -8.31 14.87
C GLY A 232 5.50 -9.18 16.14
N ASP A 233 6.36 -8.84 17.10
CA ASP A 233 6.40 -9.50 18.41
C ASP A 233 5.21 -9.08 19.29
N TYR A 234 4.01 -9.50 18.89
CA TYR A 234 2.74 -9.18 19.55
C TYR A 234 2.67 -9.68 21.00
N ARG A 235 3.53 -10.65 21.37
CA ARG A 235 3.64 -11.13 22.77
C ARG A 235 4.37 -10.13 23.66
N SER A 236 5.22 -9.30 23.08
CA SER A 236 5.97 -8.23 23.76
C SER A 236 5.37 -6.83 23.54
N GLY A 237 4.16 -6.74 22.97
CA GLY A 237 3.44 -5.49 22.72
C GLY A 237 3.32 -5.07 21.26
N GLY A 238 3.97 -5.79 20.34
CA GLY A 238 3.93 -5.56 18.89
C GLY A 238 4.90 -4.46 18.44
N ASP A 239 5.73 -4.78 17.46
CA ASP A 239 6.79 -3.91 16.92
C ASP A 239 6.70 -3.68 15.41
N GLU A 240 5.58 -4.07 14.79
CA GLU A 240 5.30 -3.90 13.36
C GLU A 240 4.02 -3.07 13.15
N CYS A 241 2.99 -3.57 12.46
CA CYS A 241 1.75 -2.82 12.25
C CYS A 241 0.90 -2.79 13.52
N HIS A 242 0.15 -1.70 13.70
CA HIS A 242 -0.75 -1.51 14.83
C HIS A 242 -2.08 -2.24 14.63
N MET A 243 -2.52 -2.35 13.38
CA MET A 243 -3.76 -3.01 12.99
C MET A 243 -3.54 -3.84 11.73
N ALA A 244 -4.44 -4.80 11.49
CA ALA A 244 -4.53 -5.53 10.25
C ALA A 244 -6.00 -5.85 9.96
N PHE A 245 -6.36 -6.03 8.69
CA PHE A 245 -7.72 -6.40 8.32
C PHE A 245 -8.00 -7.89 8.58
N HIS A 246 -9.18 -8.16 9.14
CA HIS A 246 -9.70 -9.53 9.26
C HIS A 246 -10.61 -9.85 8.06
N PHE A 247 -10.02 -10.05 6.89
CA PHE A 247 -10.76 -10.22 5.63
C PHE A 247 -11.85 -11.31 5.64
N PRO A 248 -11.64 -12.50 6.22
CA PRO A 248 -12.64 -13.56 6.19
C PRO A 248 -13.96 -13.26 6.93
N VAL A 249 -14.01 -12.29 7.85
CA VAL A 249 -15.23 -12.05 8.66
C VAL A 249 -16.45 -11.76 7.80
N MET A 250 -16.33 -10.86 6.81
CA MET A 250 -17.47 -10.48 5.97
C MET A 250 -18.00 -11.66 5.14
N PRO A 251 -17.17 -12.43 4.39
CA PRO A 251 -17.63 -13.64 3.70
C PRO A 251 -18.31 -14.65 4.63
N ARG A 252 -17.79 -14.82 5.85
CA ARG A 252 -18.36 -15.77 6.83
C ARG A 252 -19.69 -15.30 7.39
N ILE A 253 -19.88 -14.00 7.63
CA ILE A 253 -21.19 -13.41 7.97
C ILE A 253 -22.18 -13.65 6.83
N PHE A 254 -21.79 -13.40 5.58
CA PHE A 254 -22.65 -13.63 4.42
C PHE A 254 -23.10 -15.10 4.34
N MET A 255 -22.17 -16.04 4.50
CA MET A 255 -22.49 -17.48 4.55
C MET A 255 -23.36 -17.86 5.74
N ALA A 256 -23.12 -17.28 6.92
CA ALA A 256 -23.90 -17.53 8.13
C ALA A 256 -25.37 -17.12 7.96
N VAL A 257 -25.62 -15.94 7.39
CA VAL A 257 -26.98 -15.47 7.06
C VAL A 257 -27.64 -16.41 6.06
N ARG A 258 -26.94 -16.78 4.98
CA ARG A 258 -27.46 -17.69 3.95
C ARG A 258 -27.78 -19.09 4.49
N ARG A 259 -27.05 -19.56 5.50
CA ARG A 259 -27.23 -20.87 6.13
C ARG A 259 -28.08 -20.83 7.40
N GLU A 260 -28.53 -19.65 7.82
CA GLU A 260 -29.20 -19.42 9.11
C GLU A 260 -28.45 -20.06 10.29
N SER A 261 -27.11 -20.01 10.24
CA SER A 261 -26.25 -20.69 11.21
C SER A 261 -25.13 -19.78 11.64
N ARG A 262 -24.93 -19.65 12.95
CA ARG A 262 -23.81 -18.88 13.52
C ARG A 262 -22.44 -19.50 13.25
N TYR A 263 -22.39 -20.79 12.91
CA TYR A 263 -21.16 -21.57 12.87
C TYR A 263 -20.04 -20.94 12.02
N PRO A 264 -20.28 -20.46 10.79
CA PRO A 264 -19.21 -19.86 9.97
C PRO A 264 -18.53 -18.64 10.62
N VAL A 265 -19.29 -17.86 11.41
CA VAL A 265 -18.77 -16.69 12.14
C VAL A 265 -18.05 -17.11 13.41
N SER A 266 -18.60 -18.06 14.18
CA SER A 266 -17.96 -18.52 15.41
C SER A 266 -16.64 -19.24 15.15
N GLU A 267 -16.52 -19.97 14.04
CA GLU A 267 -15.30 -20.67 13.66
C GLU A 267 -14.18 -19.71 13.23
N ILE A 268 -14.50 -18.64 12.50
CA ILE A 268 -13.47 -17.73 11.98
C ILE A 268 -12.96 -16.73 13.02
N LEU A 269 -13.69 -16.53 14.11
CA LEU A 269 -13.33 -15.65 15.22
C LEU A 269 -12.66 -16.39 16.38
N ALA A 270 -12.59 -17.72 16.34
CA ALA A 270 -12.02 -18.56 17.39
C ALA A 270 -10.51 -18.74 17.21
#